data_AF-A0A1F6LTD4-F1
#
_entry.id   AF-A0A1F6LTD4-F1
#
_cell.length_a   1.000
_cell.length_b   1.000
_cell.length_c   1.000
_cell.angle_alpha   90.00
_cell.angle_beta   90.00
_cell.angle_gamma   90.00
#
_symmetry.space_group_name_H-M   'P 1'
#
loop_
_entity.id
_entity.type
_entity.pdbx_description
1 polymer ?
#
loop_
_entity_poly.entity_id
_entity_poly.type
_entity_poly.pdbx_seq_one_letter_code
_entity_poly.pdbx_strand_id
1 'polypeptide(L)' 'MKTWTAANVKNRFAEVIDHVENGGEITVTFGRARKKVAVIVPYKKYFPRKPRRLGILEGKAKYSFSKNFKVGEREFFDL' A
#
# COMPACT_ATOMS: atom_id res chain seq x y z
N MET A 1 10.25 -13.52 -6.60
CA MET A 1 8.82 -13.26 -6.82
C MET A 1 8.27 -14.33 -7.75
N LYS A 2 7.36 -15.18 -7.27
CA LYS A 2 6.71 -16.24 -8.07
C LYS A 2 5.40 -15.70 -8.66
N THR A 3 4.96 -16.23 -9.81
CA THR A 3 3.67 -15.84 -10.43
C THR A 3 2.78 -17.06 -10.56
N TRP A 4 1.66 -17.07 -9.84
CA TRP A 4 0.74 -18.19 -9.77
C TRP A 4 -0.64 -17.77 -10.26
N THR A 5 -1.42 -18.72 -10.79
CA THR A 5 -2.84 -18.49 -11.06
C THR A 5 -3.62 -18.56 -9.76
N ALA A 6 -4.82 -17.97 -9.72
CA ALA A 6 -5.72 -18.14 -8.58
C ALA A 6 -6.03 -19.63 -8.30
N ALA A 7 -6.10 -20.47 -9.33
CA ALA A 7 -6.29 -21.91 -9.19
C ALA A 7 -5.10 -22.58 -8.50
N ASN A 8 -3.86 -22.23 -8.87
CA ASN A 8 -2.66 -22.77 -8.20
C ASN A 8 -2.62 -22.34 -6.74
N VAL A 9 -2.96 -21.09 -6.44
CA VAL A 9 -3.03 -20.58 -5.06
C VAL A 9 -4.06 -21.36 -4.25
N LYS A 10 -5.26 -21.62 -4.81
CA LYS A 10 -6.30 -22.41 -4.13
C LYS A 10 -5.84 -23.86 -3.87
N ASN A 11 -5.23 -24.51 -4.85
CA ASN A 11 -4.88 -25.94 -4.77
C ASN A 11 -3.61 -26.20 -3.95
N ARG A 12 -2.73 -25.22 -3.81
CA ARG A 12 -1.44 -25.35 -3.12
C ARG A 12 -1.27 -24.28 -2.04
N PHE A 13 -2.36 -24.01 -1.32
CA PHE A 13 -2.40 -22.91 -0.36
C PHE A 13 -1.36 -23.08 0.77
N ALA A 14 -1.13 -24.30 1.26
CA ALA A 14 -0.10 -24.56 2.27
C ALA A 14 1.30 -24.10 1.81
N GLU A 15 1.70 -24.46 0.58
CA GLU A 15 2.99 -24.03 0.02
C GLU A 15 3.06 -22.52 -0.24
N VAL A 16 1.92 -21.89 -0.55
CA VAL A 16 1.85 -20.42 -0.62
C VAL A 16 2.20 -19.81 0.72
N ILE A 17 1.61 -20.32 1.81
CA ILE A 17 1.88 -19.83 3.17
C ILE A 17 3.34 -20.09 3.55
N ASP A 18 3.84 -21.31 3.39
CA ASP A 18 5.24 -21.65 3.69
C ASP A 18 6.21 -20.73 2.92
N HIS A 19 5.94 -20.47 1.64
CA HIS A 19 6.77 -19.59 0.83
C HIS A 19 6.75 -18.14 1.33
N VAL A 20 5.58 -17.65 1.75
CA VAL A 20 5.38 -16.29 2.26
C VAL A 20 5.97 -16.12 3.66
N GLU A 21 5.86 -17.11 4.54
CA GLU A 21 6.50 -17.09 5.87
C GLU A 21 8.03 -17.01 5.75
N ASN A 22 8.61 -17.68 4.76
CA ASN A 22 10.03 -17.61 4.42
C ASN A 22 10.43 -16.31 3.68
N GLY A 23 9.55 -15.30 3.63
CA GLY A 23 9.84 -13.99 3.06
C GLY A 23 9.59 -13.85 1.55
N GLY A 24 9.12 -14.94 0.92
CA GLY A 24 8.75 -15.00 -0.49
C GLY A 24 7.51 -14.16 -0.82
N GLU A 25 7.33 -13.89 -2.11
CA GLU A 25 6.25 -13.06 -2.63
C GLU A 25 5.63 -13.73 -3.85
N ILE A 26 4.29 -13.76 -3.89
CA ILE A 26 3.54 -14.41 -4.96
C ILE A 26 2.62 -13.41 -5.64
N THR A 27 2.80 -13.21 -6.94
CA THR A 27 1.83 -12.52 -7.80
C THR A 27 0.73 -13.48 -8.21
N VAL A 28 -0.51 -13.10 -7.96
CA VAL A 28 -1.70 -13.85 -8.36
C VAL A 28 -2.18 -13.33 -9.71
N THR A 29 -2.41 -14.24 -10.64
CA THR A 29 -2.99 -13.97 -11.95
C THR A 29 -4.35 -14.64 -12.11
N PHE A 30 -5.24 -14.02 -12.87
CA PHE A 30 -6.60 -14.55 -13.11
C PHE A 30 -7.03 -14.43 -14.57
N GLY A 31 -7.91 -15.35 -14.97
CA GLY A 31 -8.48 -15.43 -16.32
C GLY A 31 -7.51 -15.91 -17.40
N ARG A 32 -8.04 -16.04 -18.63
CA ARG A 32 -7.30 -16.54 -19.81
C ARG A 32 -6.08 -15.67 -20.14
N ALA A 33 -6.21 -14.36 -19.98
CA ALA A 33 -5.15 -13.39 -20.24
C ALA A 33 -4.09 -13.31 -19.12
N ARG A 34 -4.18 -14.13 -18.06
CA ARG A 34 -3.28 -14.12 -16.90
C ARG A 34 -3.00 -12.71 -16.36
N LYS A 35 -4.04 -11.89 -16.25
CA LYS A 35 -3.92 -10.54 -15.71
C LYS A 35 -3.47 -10.62 -14.25
N LYS A 36 -2.48 -9.82 -13.87
CA LYS A 36 -2.05 -9.69 -12.47
C LYS A 36 -3.17 -9.02 -11.68
N VAL A 37 -3.63 -9.66 -10.61
CA VAL A 37 -4.79 -9.19 -9.82
C VAL A 37 -4.47 -8.96 -8.36
N ALA A 38 -3.46 -9.63 -7.80
CA ALA A 38 -3.06 -9.45 -6.41
C ALA A 38 -1.59 -9.84 -6.21
N VAL A 39 -1.03 -9.46 -5.06
CA VAL A 39 0.24 -9.98 -4.55
C VAL A 39 0.04 -10.44 -3.12
N ILE A 40 0.49 -11.65 -2.81
CA ILE A 40 0.55 -12.18 -1.45
C ILE A 40 1.98 -11.95 -0.94
N VAL A 41 2.09 -11.19 0.14
CA VAL A 41 3.36 -10.77 0.74
C VAL A 41 3.39 -11.12 2.23
N PRO A 42 4.58 -11.28 2.83
CA PRO A 42 4.71 -11.44 4.27
C PRO A 42 4.09 -10.23 4.99
N TYR A 43 3.41 -10.45 6.11
CA TYR A 43 2.73 -9.39 6.87
C TYR A 43 3.67 -8.21 7.21
N LYS A 44 4.93 -8.51 7.54
CA LYS A 44 5.98 -7.51 7.82
C LYS A 44 6.27 -6.55 6.66
N LYS A 45 5.96 -6.95 5.42
CA LYS A 45 6.11 -6.13 4.19
C LYS A 45 4.82 -5.40 3.80
N TYR A 46 3.66 -5.84 4.30
CA TYR A 46 2.37 -5.20 4.02
C TYR A 46 2.29 -3.81 4.65
N PHE A 47 2.78 -3.65 5.88
CA PHE A 47 2.90 -2.33 6.49
C PHE A 47 4.09 -1.61 5.87
N PRO A 48 3.91 -0.40 5.29
CA PRO A 48 5.03 0.37 4.79
C PRO A 48 5.96 0.71 5.95
N ARG A 49 7.16 0.11 5.93
CA ARG A 49 8.26 0.49 6.83
C ARG A 49 8.86 1.86 6.49
N LYS A 50 8.45 2.51 5.40
CA LYS A 50 8.98 3.82 5.04
C LYS A 50 8.28 4.88 5.88
N PRO A 51 8.97 5.50 6.86
CA PRO A 51 8.45 6.70 7.47
C PRO A 51 8.21 7.70 6.34
N ARG A 52 7.02 8.28 6.26
CA ARG A 52 6.82 9.41 5.35
C ARG A 52 7.69 10.54 5.88
N ARG A 53 8.63 10.98 5.05
CA ARG A 53 9.45 12.15 5.37
C ARG A 53 8.53 13.36 5.38
N LEU A 54 8.24 13.89 6.58
CA LEU A 54 7.58 15.18 6.74
C LEU A 54 8.57 16.31 6.41
N GLY A 55 8.06 17.50 6.12
CA GLY A 55 8.92 18.67 5.90
C GLY A 55 9.78 18.62 4.62
N ILE A 56 9.36 17.92 3.56
CA ILE A 56 10.13 17.87 2.30
C ILE A 56 10.39 19.25 1.65
N LEU A 57 9.59 20.25 2.03
CA LEU A 57 9.69 21.65 1.60
C LEU A 57 10.29 22.58 2.67
N GLU A 58 10.72 22.04 3.81
CA GLU A 58 11.39 22.82 4.85
C GLU A 58 12.63 23.52 4.28
N GLY A 59 12.71 24.84 4.47
CA GLY A 59 13.77 25.69 3.91
C GLY A 59 13.73 25.89 2.39
N LYS A 60 12.84 25.20 1.65
CA LYS A 60 12.72 25.30 0.18
C LYS A 60 11.51 26.11 -0.28
N ALA A 61 10.44 26.12 0.51
CA ALA A 61 9.22 26.86 0.22
C ALA A 61 8.92 27.86 1.33
N LYS A 62 8.26 28.95 0.94
CA LYS A 62 7.66 29.93 1.87
C LYS A 62 6.15 29.85 1.71
N TYR A 63 5.42 30.02 2.81
CA TYR A 63 3.98 30.19 2.79
C TYR A 63 3.62 31.51 3.46
N SER A 64 2.48 32.08 3.06
CA SER A 64 1.88 33.23 3.72
C SER A 64 0.39 32.97 3.86
N PHE A 65 -0.19 33.43 4.97
CA PHE A 65 -1.63 33.44 5.15
C PHE A 65 -2.18 34.80 4.73
N SER A 66 -3.32 34.80 4.04
CA SER A 66 -4.09 36.03 3.84
C SER A 66 -4.58 36.54 5.19
N LYS A 67 -4.73 37.86 5.35
CA LYS A 67 -5.27 38.47 6.58
C LYS A 67 -6.64 37.93 6.97
N ASN A 68 -7.38 37.40 5.99
CA ASN A 68 -8.72 36.85 6.17
C ASN A 68 -8.74 35.32 6.24
N PHE A 69 -7.58 34.66 6.39
CA PHE A 69 -7.51 33.22 6.59
C PHE A 69 -7.89 32.90 8.04
N LYS A 70 -9.19 32.90 8.30
CA LYS A 70 -9.80 32.42 9.55
C LYS A 70 -10.85 31.39 9.15
N VAL A 71 -10.74 30.18 9.68
CA VAL A 71 -11.79 29.16 9.60
C VAL A 71 -12.29 28.97 11.03
N GLY A 72 -13.59 29.10 11.23
CA GLY A 72 -14.20 28.86 12.55
C GLY A 72 -14.28 27.36 12.86
N GLU A 73 -14.37 27.00 14.14
CA GLU A 73 -14.50 25.58 14.55
C GLU A 73 -15.70 24.89 13.88
N ARG A 74 -16.86 25.54 13.82
CA ARG A 74 -18.06 24.97 13.15
C ARG A 74 -17.82 24.70 11.66
N GLU A 75 -17.25 25.66 10.92
CA GLU A 75 -16.92 25.48 9.50
C GLU A 75 -15.90 24.35 9.27
N PHE A 76 -15.05 24.06 10.26
CA PHE A 76 -14.08 22.97 10.17
C PHE A 76 -14.70 21.58 10.41
N PHE A 77 -15.68 21.46 11.31
CA PHE A 77 -16.32 20.19 11.66
C PHE A 77 -17.49 19.79 10.75
N ASP A 78 -18.05 20.72 9.98
CA ASP A 78 -19.13 20.47 9.01
C ASP A 78 -18.63 20.08 7.59
N LEU A 79 -17.35 19.68 7.45
CA LEU A 79 -16.69 19.26 6.20
C LEU A 79 -16.77 17.74 5.92
#